data_AF-A0A7C8HVP1-F1
#
_entry.id   AF-A0A7C8HVP1-F1
#
_cell.length_a   1.000
_cell.length_b   1.000
_cell.length_c   1.000
_cell.angle_alpha   90.00
_cell.angle_beta   90.00
_cell.angle_gamma   90.00
#
_symmetry.space_group_name_H-M   'P 1'
#
loop_
_entity.id
_entity.type
_entity.pdbx_description
1 polymer ?
#
loop_
_entity_poly.entity_id
_entity_poly.type
_entity_poly.pdbx_seq_one_letter_code
_entity_poly.pdbx_strand_id
1 'polypeptide(L)'
;MGRKDVFEHIVDGVSGLVPGDITGKALVVGVCSQGEVGKVYYLGKRSDLTKSLGAGPLVDRLNDIFAAAGQDATVLAVPVSGNPSGTMSRVKHVGTGVPASVSGLPAANADVLVEIVNGGSLGTATAKVSTDAGASFGSASAVAANGQIAIGGSGTTLVLESGNLVVGDTYSYTVRGAIGAIQQTGKGASVSVEGAVKVGAQLALQVVKSGGRNVGQYRLSVDGGDNFSGYRTIPVDGRITAADTGTTIVCPDDEFTVGTTYSCSLLAPVPTVSAVITALKKPLEIVDPEYVYVVGASDSVAWASLGALADDLWNKHRPTFFLCESRLPSAGEDLDDWVSALKEERATFAHRFVSVCCGFGEIADRTGQRKVRNAGGLLSGRILSIPVQRDIGRVRDQSITGIAVSDEYTESMQLALEDAGYITLTRYAGLRGTYWGTARTMADTTSDYQRLEVIRTTFKAIRLMRLQALKALKDELGDPVQGADASGLAYLRSNLENALDTMVKAKPKELAGYAIEIPLDQDFVNNGVAVETKLIGIPIIDKINLYSSYIYAGSKFDPRLQG
;
A
#
# COMPACT_ATOMS: atom_id res chain seq x y z
N MET A 1 35.16 -32.92 -27.20
CA MET A 1 34.54 -32.44 -28.46
C MET A 1 33.10 -32.96 -28.46
N GLY A 2 32.20 -32.24 -27.77
CA GLY A 2 30.78 -32.63 -27.67
C GLY A 2 30.03 -32.10 -28.88
N ARG A 3 29.28 -32.97 -29.57
CA ARG A 3 28.43 -32.60 -30.70
C ARG A 3 27.48 -31.48 -30.27
N LYS A 4 27.50 -30.37 -31.01
CA LYS A 4 26.43 -29.38 -31.00
C LYS A 4 25.30 -29.92 -31.87
N ASP A 5 24.14 -30.14 -31.29
CA ASP A 5 22.91 -30.48 -31.99
C ASP A 5 21.73 -29.71 -31.38
N VAL A 6 20.63 -29.62 -32.11
CA VAL A 6 19.41 -28.91 -31.72
C VAL A 6 18.54 -29.84 -30.87
N PHE A 7 18.24 -29.42 -29.64
CA PHE A 7 17.29 -30.11 -28.77
C PHE A 7 16.01 -29.30 -28.68
N GLU A 8 14.88 -29.94 -28.99
CA GLU A 8 13.54 -29.38 -28.83
C GLU A 8 12.96 -29.85 -27.49
N HIS A 9 12.64 -28.90 -26.62
CA HIS A 9 12.00 -29.16 -25.33
C HIS A 9 10.57 -28.62 -25.38
N ILE A 10 9.59 -29.51 -25.44
CA ILE A 10 8.18 -29.15 -25.20
C ILE A 10 8.03 -28.98 -23.69
N VAL A 11 7.87 -27.73 -23.26
CA VAL A 11 7.50 -27.36 -21.88
C VAL A 11 5.98 -27.24 -21.84
N ASP A 12 5.34 -28.19 -21.17
CA ASP A 12 3.91 -28.17 -20.86
C ASP A 12 3.59 -26.97 -19.94
N GLY A 13 2.50 -26.28 -20.24
CA GLY A 13 2.29 -24.86 -19.92
C GLY A 13 2.21 -24.53 -18.44
N VAL A 14 3.17 -23.77 -17.92
CA VAL A 14 3.06 -22.45 -17.23
C VAL A 14 4.48 -21.89 -17.07
N SER A 15 5.16 -21.60 -18.18
CA SER A 15 6.41 -20.80 -18.18
C SER A 15 6.58 -20.15 -19.55
N GLY A 16 5.73 -19.16 -19.79
CA GLY A 16 5.70 -18.39 -21.03
C GLY A 16 6.00 -16.92 -20.81
N LEU A 17 6.92 -16.58 -19.90
CA LEU A 17 7.59 -15.29 -20.01
C LEU A 17 8.68 -15.47 -21.07
N VAL A 18 8.33 -15.12 -22.30
CA VAL A 18 9.29 -14.90 -23.38
C VAL A 18 10.46 -14.10 -22.80
N PRO A 19 11.72 -14.51 -23.00
CA PRO A 19 12.87 -13.65 -22.75
C PRO A 19 12.75 -12.46 -23.71
N GLY A 20 12.07 -11.40 -23.27
CA GLY A 20 11.64 -10.31 -24.14
C GLY A 20 10.30 -9.69 -23.80
N ASP A 21 9.43 -10.33 -22.99
CA ASP A 21 8.26 -9.63 -22.47
C ASP A 21 8.67 -8.69 -21.32
N ILE A 22 8.69 -7.42 -21.66
CA ILE A 22 9.01 -6.26 -20.83
C ILE A 22 7.74 -5.60 -20.24
N THR A 23 6.57 -6.19 -20.47
CA THR A 23 5.27 -5.62 -20.11
C THR A 23 4.69 -6.29 -18.86
N GLY A 24 4.20 -5.51 -17.89
CA GLY A 24 3.26 -6.00 -16.86
C GLY A 24 3.84 -6.85 -15.72
N LYS A 25 5.15 -6.84 -15.47
CA LYS A 25 5.74 -7.54 -14.31
C LYS A 25 5.61 -6.67 -13.07
N ALA A 26 4.66 -7.03 -12.20
CA ALA A 26 4.63 -6.51 -10.83
C ALA A 26 5.55 -7.34 -9.94
N LEU A 27 6.41 -6.66 -9.19
CA LEU A 27 7.11 -7.29 -8.06
C LEU A 27 6.40 -6.88 -6.78
N VAL A 28 5.94 -7.84 -5.99
CA VAL A 28 5.20 -7.63 -4.74
C VAL A 28 6.09 -8.06 -3.58
N VAL A 29 6.45 -7.14 -2.70
CA VAL A 29 7.33 -7.40 -1.55
C VAL A 29 6.56 -7.24 -0.26
N GLY A 30 6.65 -8.22 0.64
CA GLY A 30 5.88 -8.19 1.88
C GLY A 30 6.19 -9.33 2.85
N VAL A 31 5.62 -9.25 4.04
CA VAL A 31 5.84 -10.24 5.10
C VAL A 31 4.96 -11.48 4.87
N CYS A 32 5.56 -12.67 5.03
CA CYS A 32 4.86 -13.95 5.03
C CYS A 32 5.54 -14.91 6.02
N SER A 33 4.90 -16.03 6.34
CA SER A 33 5.34 -16.92 7.42
C SER A 33 6.15 -18.15 7.01
N GLN A 34 6.27 -18.46 5.71
CA GLN A 34 7.08 -19.60 5.23
C GLN A 34 8.09 -19.27 4.14
N GLY A 35 7.95 -18.14 3.44
CA GLY A 35 8.83 -17.79 2.32
C GLY A 35 10.24 -17.37 2.74
N GLU A 36 11.23 -17.76 1.94
CA GLU A 36 12.63 -17.32 2.08
C GLU A 36 12.81 -15.83 1.73
N VAL A 37 13.39 -15.04 2.65
CA VAL A 37 13.58 -13.60 2.49
C VAL A 37 14.47 -13.28 1.28
N GLY A 38 14.02 -12.35 0.44
CA GLY A 38 14.76 -11.89 -0.74
C GLY A 38 14.75 -12.85 -1.93
N LYS A 39 14.09 -14.01 -1.82
CA LYS A 39 13.89 -14.94 -2.93
C LYS A 39 12.67 -14.54 -3.77
N VAL A 40 12.80 -14.67 -5.09
CA VAL A 40 11.71 -14.41 -6.04
C VAL A 40 10.86 -15.66 -6.23
N TYR A 41 9.54 -15.53 -6.02
CA TYR A 41 8.54 -16.55 -6.30
C TYR A 41 7.68 -16.11 -7.48
N TYR A 42 7.59 -16.94 -8.51
CA TYR A 42 6.73 -16.70 -9.68
C TYR A 42 5.35 -17.26 -9.40
N LEU A 43 4.35 -16.39 -9.30
CA LEU A 43 3.00 -16.76 -8.87
C LEU A 43 1.96 -16.31 -9.90
N GLY A 44 0.99 -17.18 -10.15
CA GLY A 44 -0.19 -16.88 -10.94
C GLY A 44 -1.46 -17.11 -10.13
N LYS A 45 -2.61 -16.80 -10.75
CA LYS A 45 -3.94 -16.87 -10.10
C LYS A 45 -4.27 -18.21 -9.41
N ARG A 46 -3.72 -19.31 -9.95
CA ARG A 46 -3.91 -20.71 -9.47
C ARG A 46 -2.78 -21.22 -8.56
N SER A 47 -1.76 -20.42 -8.27
CA SER A 47 -0.69 -20.81 -7.37
C SER A 47 -1.22 -21.06 -5.95
N ASP A 48 -0.72 -22.11 -5.30
CA ASP A 48 -1.01 -22.38 -3.89
C ASP A 48 -0.15 -21.46 -3.02
N LEU A 49 -0.71 -20.30 -2.68
CA LEU A 49 -0.05 -19.27 -1.90
C LEU A 49 0.23 -19.74 -0.47
N THR A 50 -0.70 -20.47 0.14
CA THR A 50 -0.55 -20.97 1.52
C THR A 50 0.60 -21.95 1.63
N LYS A 51 0.74 -22.86 0.66
CA LYS A 51 1.87 -23.81 0.64
C LYS A 51 3.21 -23.13 0.35
N SER A 52 3.22 -22.09 -0.47
CA SER A 52 4.46 -21.46 -0.93
C SER A 52 4.98 -20.38 0.03
N LEU A 53 4.06 -19.64 0.66
CA LEU A 53 4.35 -18.44 1.46
C LEU A 53 3.75 -18.49 2.87
N GLY A 54 2.86 -19.44 3.18
CA GLY A 54 2.15 -19.51 4.46
C GLY A 54 1.01 -18.50 4.55
N ALA A 55 0.87 -17.88 5.72
CA ALA A 55 -0.02 -16.75 5.97
C ALA A 55 0.78 -15.43 6.11
N GLY A 56 0.11 -14.30 5.90
CA GLY A 56 0.62 -12.96 6.21
C GLY A 56 0.19 -11.89 5.21
N PRO A 57 0.56 -10.61 5.45
CA PRO A 57 0.19 -9.49 4.60
C PRO A 57 0.47 -9.70 3.11
N LEU A 58 1.64 -10.28 2.77
CA LEU A 58 1.98 -10.58 1.39
C LEU A 58 0.95 -11.48 0.72
N VAL A 59 0.50 -12.53 1.43
CA VAL A 59 -0.44 -13.52 0.91
C VAL A 59 -1.84 -12.90 0.76
N ASP A 60 -2.25 -12.10 1.73
CA ASP A 60 -3.49 -11.31 1.66
C ASP A 60 -3.51 -10.40 0.43
N ARG A 61 -2.42 -9.68 0.17
CA ARG A 61 -2.31 -8.80 -1.01
C ARG A 61 -2.24 -9.55 -2.32
N LEU A 62 -1.56 -10.69 -2.37
CA LEU A 62 -1.55 -11.53 -3.56
C LEU A 62 -2.96 -12.06 -3.88
N ASN A 63 -3.74 -12.44 -2.86
CA ASN A 63 -5.14 -12.82 -3.06
C ASN A 63 -5.98 -11.66 -3.64
N ASP A 64 -5.84 -10.45 -3.08
CA ASP A 64 -6.51 -9.25 -3.58
C ASP A 64 -6.11 -8.94 -5.03
N ILE A 65 -4.80 -9.00 -5.34
CA ILE A 65 -4.26 -8.80 -6.69
C ILE A 65 -4.90 -9.78 -7.66
N PHE A 66 -4.91 -11.08 -7.36
CA PHE A 66 -5.45 -12.09 -8.26
C PHE A 66 -6.99 -12.08 -8.34
N ALA A 67 -7.67 -11.45 -7.38
CA ALA A 67 -9.11 -11.20 -7.46
C ALA A 67 -9.43 -10.07 -8.45
N ALA A 68 -8.65 -8.98 -8.42
CA ALA A 68 -8.84 -7.82 -9.29
C ALA A 68 -8.15 -7.93 -10.66
N ALA A 69 -7.14 -8.78 -10.80
CA ALA A 69 -6.38 -8.95 -12.04
C ALA A 69 -7.08 -9.88 -13.05
N GLY A 70 -6.64 -9.81 -14.30
CA GLY A 70 -7.10 -10.67 -15.40
C GLY A 70 -6.81 -12.16 -15.16
N GLN A 71 -7.37 -13.02 -16.01
CA GLN A 71 -7.27 -14.48 -15.85
C GLN A 71 -5.83 -15.01 -15.87
N ASP A 72 -4.96 -14.38 -16.66
CA ASP A 72 -3.57 -14.81 -16.89
C ASP A 72 -2.55 -13.96 -16.13
N ALA A 73 -2.98 -13.25 -15.09
CA ALA A 73 -2.09 -12.39 -14.32
C ALA A 73 -1.03 -13.22 -13.57
N THR A 74 0.23 -12.79 -13.72
CA THR A 74 1.38 -13.33 -12.99
C THR A 74 2.11 -12.21 -12.28
N VAL A 75 2.66 -12.50 -11.09
CA VAL A 75 3.45 -11.56 -10.29
C VAL A 75 4.70 -12.23 -9.74
N LEU A 76 5.69 -11.42 -9.40
CA LEU A 76 6.90 -11.83 -8.70
C LEU A 76 6.73 -11.48 -7.22
N ALA A 77 6.57 -12.47 -6.34
CA ALA A 77 6.51 -12.22 -4.90
C ALA A 77 7.90 -12.33 -4.27
N VAL A 78 8.24 -11.42 -3.36
CA VAL A 78 9.49 -11.39 -2.61
C VAL A 78 9.18 -11.30 -1.12
N PRO A 79 9.43 -12.36 -0.34
CA PRO A 79 9.29 -12.30 1.11
C PRO A 79 10.29 -11.33 1.74
N VAL A 80 9.86 -10.62 2.78
CA VAL A 80 10.69 -9.79 3.65
C VAL A 80 10.44 -10.14 5.12
N SER A 81 11.45 -9.96 5.97
CA SER A 81 11.30 -10.09 7.42
C SER A 81 10.35 -9.02 7.96
N GLY A 82 9.39 -9.44 8.81
CA GLY A 82 8.46 -8.54 9.48
C GLY A 82 8.71 -8.48 10.99
N ASN A 83 8.40 -7.33 11.58
CA ASN A 83 8.39 -7.13 13.03
C ASN A 83 6.94 -7.09 13.54
N PRO A 84 6.69 -7.40 14.83
CA PRO A 84 5.41 -7.12 15.47
C PRO A 84 5.03 -5.65 15.26
N SER A 85 3.79 -5.43 14.83
CA SER A 85 3.28 -4.08 14.56
C SER A 85 2.64 -3.47 15.80
N GLY A 86 2.42 -2.17 15.76
CA GLY A 86 1.75 -1.40 16.79
C GLY A 86 1.30 -0.05 16.25
N THR A 87 0.29 0.55 16.87
CA THR A 87 -0.21 1.87 16.51
C THR A 87 -0.24 2.81 17.70
N MET A 88 -0.08 4.10 17.40
CA MET A 88 -0.20 5.20 18.35
C MET A 88 -1.16 6.21 17.72
N SER A 89 -2.20 6.62 18.47
CA SER A 89 -3.05 7.72 18.01
C SER A 89 -2.29 9.04 18.09
N ARG A 90 -2.81 10.07 17.39
CA ARG A 90 -2.35 11.45 17.59
C ARG A 90 -2.51 11.85 19.06
N VAL A 91 -1.60 12.68 19.55
CA VAL A 91 -1.73 13.28 20.88
C VAL A 91 -2.83 14.34 20.86
N LYS A 92 -3.83 14.14 21.69
CA LYS A 92 -4.86 15.13 21.97
C LYS A 92 -4.46 15.93 23.20
N HIS A 93 -4.28 17.22 23.01
CA HIS A 93 -3.98 18.19 24.07
C HIS A 93 -5.23 18.99 24.41
N VAL A 94 -5.50 19.14 25.70
CA VAL A 94 -6.51 20.07 26.24
C VAL A 94 -5.80 20.96 27.24
N GLY A 95 -5.71 22.25 26.91
CA GLY A 95 -4.95 23.22 27.69
C GLY A 95 -4.43 24.37 26.83
N THR A 96 -3.59 25.22 27.43
CA THR A 96 -2.94 26.36 26.75
C THR A 96 -1.42 26.28 26.78
N GLY A 97 -0.86 25.20 27.31
CA GLY A 97 0.57 24.90 27.29
C GLY A 97 1.08 24.46 25.93
N VAL A 98 2.28 23.90 25.93
CA VAL A 98 3.01 23.55 24.71
C VAL A 98 2.41 22.32 24.00
N PRO A 99 2.57 22.20 22.67
CA PRO A 99 2.23 20.97 21.95
C PRO A 99 3.08 19.78 22.41
N ALA A 100 2.62 18.58 22.05
CA ALA A 100 3.34 17.35 22.31
C ALA A 100 3.26 16.38 21.13
N SER A 101 4.28 15.53 21.00
CA SER A 101 4.34 14.41 20.07
C SER A 101 4.59 13.11 20.81
N VAL A 102 4.36 11.97 20.15
CA VAL A 102 4.65 10.65 20.70
C VAL A 102 5.75 9.98 19.87
N SER A 103 6.66 9.30 20.56
CA SER A 103 7.73 8.51 19.94
C SER A 103 7.85 7.14 20.61
N GLY A 104 8.57 6.22 19.97
CA GLY A 104 8.82 4.87 20.49
C GLY A 104 8.10 3.79 19.70
N LEU A 105 8.20 2.56 20.19
CA LEU A 105 7.60 1.37 19.57
C LEU A 105 6.59 0.77 20.54
N PRO A 106 5.30 0.65 20.14
CA PRO A 106 4.28 0.05 20.98
C PRO A 106 4.63 -1.38 21.42
N ALA A 107 4.85 -1.57 22.71
CA ALA A 107 5.17 -2.85 23.33
C ALA A 107 3.97 -3.44 24.09
N ALA A 108 3.11 -2.58 24.67
CA ALA A 108 1.89 -2.98 25.37
C ALA A 108 0.75 -2.00 25.11
N ASN A 109 -0.49 -2.49 25.20
CA ASN A 109 -1.67 -1.65 25.08
C ASN A 109 -1.75 -0.69 26.28
N ALA A 110 -2.03 0.59 26.01
CA ALA A 110 -2.24 1.60 27.03
C ALA A 110 -3.21 2.68 26.52
N ASP A 111 -4.04 3.19 27.41
CA ASP A 111 -4.85 4.39 27.19
C ASP A 111 -4.23 5.51 28.02
N VAL A 112 -3.36 6.30 27.39
CA VAL A 112 -2.46 7.21 28.08
C VAL A 112 -3.17 8.51 28.39
N LEU A 113 -3.07 8.95 29.64
CA LEU A 113 -3.46 10.28 30.08
C LEU A 113 -2.35 10.87 30.96
N VAL A 114 -1.76 11.97 30.51
CA VAL A 114 -0.76 12.73 31.25
C VAL A 114 -1.40 14.05 31.69
N GLU A 115 -1.32 14.36 32.99
CA GLU A 115 -1.82 15.61 33.56
C GLU A 115 -0.66 16.37 34.21
N ILE A 116 -0.52 17.65 33.87
CA ILE A 116 0.46 18.54 34.49
C ILE A 116 -0.05 18.97 35.86
N VAL A 117 0.65 18.54 36.91
CA VAL A 117 0.28 18.79 38.32
C VAL A 117 0.85 20.13 38.80
N ASN A 118 2.12 20.38 38.50
CA ASN A 118 2.79 21.65 38.79
C ASN A 118 3.36 22.20 37.49
N GLY A 119 2.95 23.41 37.12
CA GLY A 119 3.41 24.11 35.92
C GLY A 119 4.77 24.77 36.11
N GLY A 120 5.32 25.29 35.02
CA GLY A 120 6.65 25.91 34.98
C GLY A 120 7.49 25.37 33.83
N SER A 121 8.80 25.63 33.88
CA SER A 121 9.72 25.17 32.84
C SER A 121 9.95 23.65 32.90
N LEU A 122 10.37 23.07 31.78
CA LEU A 122 10.83 21.68 31.74
C LEU A 122 11.96 21.45 32.76
N GLY A 123 11.98 20.27 33.39
CA GLY A 123 12.93 19.95 34.47
C GLY A 123 12.45 20.34 35.88
N THR A 124 11.47 21.23 36.03
CA THR A 124 10.91 21.63 37.33
C THR A 124 9.42 21.34 37.45
N ALA A 125 8.67 21.52 36.36
CA ALA A 125 7.27 21.13 36.28
C ALA A 125 7.11 19.62 36.54
N THR A 126 5.98 19.22 37.13
CA THR A 126 5.70 17.81 37.46
C THR A 126 4.43 17.34 36.77
N ALA A 127 4.44 16.12 36.26
CA ALA A 127 3.29 15.47 35.65
C ALA A 127 3.00 14.11 36.31
N LYS A 128 1.74 13.70 36.31
CA LYS A 128 1.33 12.33 36.66
C LYS A 128 0.85 11.62 35.39
N VAL A 129 1.11 10.32 35.32
CA VAL A 129 0.81 9.48 34.15
C VAL A 129 -0.20 8.41 34.54
N SER A 130 -1.19 8.21 33.68
CA SER A 130 -2.13 7.09 33.69
C SER A 130 -1.97 6.30 32.39
N THR A 131 -2.13 4.98 32.46
CA THR A 131 -2.14 4.06 31.31
C THR A 131 -3.50 3.38 31.11
N ASP A 132 -4.51 3.80 31.88
CA ASP A 132 -5.86 3.24 31.95
C ASP A 132 -6.95 4.33 31.85
N ALA A 133 -6.72 5.31 30.97
CA ALA A 133 -7.64 6.41 30.68
C ALA A 133 -8.04 7.26 31.91
N GLY A 134 -7.12 7.40 32.86
CA GLY A 134 -7.31 8.19 34.08
C GLY A 134 -8.01 7.46 35.22
N ALA A 135 -8.28 6.14 35.10
CA ALA A 135 -8.84 5.36 36.20
C ALA A 135 -7.87 5.26 37.38
N SER A 136 -6.56 5.18 37.10
CA SER A 136 -5.50 5.28 38.10
C SER A 136 -4.33 6.12 37.60
N PHE A 137 -3.66 6.82 38.53
CA PHE A 137 -2.48 7.62 38.23
C PHE A 137 -1.28 7.13 39.04
N GLY A 138 -0.12 7.11 38.39
CA GLY A 138 1.15 7.03 39.08
C GLY A 138 1.45 8.30 39.89
N SER A 139 2.48 8.24 40.72
CA SER A 139 2.97 9.40 41.46
C SER A 139 3.44 10.51 40.52
N ALA A 140 3.20 11.76 40.88
CA ALA A 140 3.72 12.90 40.13
C ALA A 140 5.26 12.88 40.12
N SER A 141 5.86 13.04 38.95
CA SER A 141 7.31 13.11 38.75
C SER A 141 7.68 14.35 37.94
N ALA A 142 8.90 14.87 38.13
CA ALA A 142 9.40 15.96 37.31
C ALA A 142 9.43 15.56 35.83
N VAL A 143 8.94 16.45 34.96
CA VAL A 143 9.10 16.31 33.52
C VAL A 143 10.56 16.55 33.17
N ALA A 144 11.18 15.67 32.40
CA ALA A 144 12.60 15.79 32.07
C ALA A 144 12.90 17.12 31.36
N ALA A 145 14.12 17.64 31.52
CA ALA A 145 14.52 18.93 30.92
C ALA A 145 14.45 18.94 29.38
N ASN A 146 14.49 17.76 28.76
CA ASN A 146 14.30 17.57 27.32
C ASN A 146 12.82 17.33 26.92
N GLY A 147 11.87 17.54 27.85
CA GLY A 147 10.43 17.42 27.62
C GLY A 147 9.90 15.99 27.53
N GLN A 148 10.74 14.98 27.79
CA GLN A 148 10.36 13.58 27.67
C GLN A 148 9.65 13.05 28.92
N ILE A 149 8.57 12.31 28.70
CA ILE A 149 7.84 11.55 29.71
C ILE A 149 7.68 10.11 29.19
N ALA A 150 8.41 9.18 29.79
CA ALA A 150 8.34 7.77 29.44
C ALA A 150 7.03 7.16 29.98
N ILE A 151 6.31 6.43 29.13
CA ILE A 151 5.01 5.84 29.47
C ILE A 151 5.16 4.36 29.84
N GLY A 152 5.98 4.08 30.85
CA GLY A 152 6.12 2.74 31.44
C GLY A 152 6.16 1.58 30.42
N GLY A 153 5.44 0.49 30.73
CA GLY A 153 5.41 -0.73 29.91
C GLY A 153 4.82 -0.60 28.50
N SER A 154 4.34 0.59 28.08
CA SER A 154 3.82 0.80 26.72
C SER A 154 4.91 0.80 25.65
N GLY A 155 6.17 1.08 26.02
CA GLY A 155 7.28 1.27 25.08
C GLY A 155 7.28 2.62 24.35
N THR A 156 6.42 3.56 24.76
CA THR A 156 6.27 4.90 24.15
C THR A 156 6.72 6.01 25.09
N THR A 157 7.09 7.15 24.51
CA THR A 157 7.51 8.36 25.21
C THR A 157 6.73 9.55 24.64
N LEU A 158 6.05 10.28 25.52
CA LEU A 158 5.49 11.59 25.19
C LEU A 158 6.61 12.63 25.19
N VAL A 159 6.68 13.45 24.15
CA VAL A 159 7.71 14.48 23.96
C VAL A 159 7.01 15.84 23.87
N LEU A 160 7.12 16.63 24.93
CA LEU A 160 6.62 17.99 25.01
C LEU A 160 7.60 18.96 24.33
N GLU A 161 7.08 19.93 23.60
CA GLU A 161 7.91 20.99 23.02
C GLU A 161 8.52 21.90 24.11
N SER A 162 9.54 22.67 23.73
CA SER A 162 10.15 23.63 24.65
C SER A 162 9.17 24.74 25.03
N GLY A 163 9.01 25.00 26.33
CA GLY A 163 8.21 26.11 26.83
C GLY A 163 7.76 25.88 28.26
N ASN A 164 6.80 26.69 28.72
CA ASN A 164 6.21 26.55 30.04
C ASN A 164 5.03 25.57 30.00
N LEU A 165 5.05 24.59 30.88
CA LEU A 165 3.92 23.70 31.12
C LEU A 165 2.92 24.40 32.03
N VAL A 166 1.63 24.24 31.72
CA VAL A 166 0.54 24.90 32.45
C VAL A 166 -0.14 23.87 33.35
N VAL A 167 -0.44 24.25 34.60
CA VAL A 167 -1.16 23.36 35.53
C VAL A 167 -2.53 22.99 34.97
N GLY A 168 -2.88 21.71 35.05
CA GLY A 168 -4.17 21.18 34.59
C GLY A 168 -4.21 20.85 33.10
N ASP A 169 -3.14 21.16 32.34
CA ASP A 169 -3.03 20.69 30.95
C ASP A 169 -3.02 19.17 30.91
N THR A 170 -3.75 18.61 29.95
CA THR A 170 -3.83 17.16 29.73
C THR A 170 -3.42 16.78 28.32
N TYR A 171 -2.65 15.71 28.23
CA TYR A 171 -2.22 15.09 26.98
C TYR A 171 -2.68 13.65 26.99
N SER A 172 -3.44 13.25 25.98
CA SER A 172 -4.00 11.90 25.87
C SER A 172 -3.72 11.29 24.52
N TYR A 173 -3.44 9.99 24.50
CA TYR A 173 -3.28 9.21 23.28
C TYR A 173 -3.40 7.72 23.59
N THR A 174 -3.62 6.93 22.55
CA THR A 174 -3.86 5.49 22.64
C THR A 174 -2.67 4.73 22.06
N VAL A 175 -2.23 3.69 22.74
CA VAL A 175 -1.19 2.75 22.27
C VAL A 175 -1.80 1.38 22.10
N ARG A 176 -1.60 0.76 20.94
CA ARG A 176 -2.00 -0.63 20.67
C ARG A 176 -0.82 -1.45 20.16
N GLY A 177 -0.59 -2.60 20.78
CA GLY A 177 0.41 -3.57 20.33
C GLY A 177 -0.13 -4.52 19.25
N ALA A 178 0.69 -5.50 18.86
CA ALA A 178 0.32 -6.47 17.82
C ALA A 178 -0.97 -7.25 18.17
N ILE A 179 -1.16 -7.57 19.45
CA ILE A 179 -2.41 -8.07 20.01
C ILE A 179 -3.07 -6.89 20.75
N GLY A 180 -4.18 -6.39 20.21
CA GLY A 180 -4.94 -5.30 20.82
C GLY A 180 -5.58 -5.69 22.15
N ALA A 181 -6.06 -4.67 22.88
CA ALA A 181 -6.78 -4.90 24.14
C ALA A 181 -8.03 -5.76 23.92
N ILE A 182 -8.29 -6.69 24.85
CA ILE A 182 -9.45 -7.57 24.80
C ILE A 182 -10.65 -6.82 25.36
N GLN A 183 -11.68 -6.69 24.54
CA GLN A 183 -12.98 -6.16 24.92
C GLN A 183 -13.90 -7.33 25.26
N GLN A 184 -14.38 -7.35 26.51
CA GLN A 184 -15.33 -8.35 26.98
C GLN A 184 -16.72 -7.74 27.14
N THR A 185 -17.70 -8.39 26.53
CA THR A 185 -19.12 -8.08 26.74
C THR A 185 -19.79 -9.30 27.36
N GLY A 186 -20.21 -9.18 28.63
CA GLY A 186 -20.82 -10.27 29.40
C GLY A 186 -20.10 -10.55 30.71
N LYS A 187 -20.58 -11.56 31.45
CA LYS A 187 -20.13 -11.87 32.83
C LYS A 187 -19.26 -13.13 32.95
N GLY A 188 -18.78 -13.69 31.83
CA GLY A 188 -17.86 -14.82 31.85
C GLY A 188 -16.47 -14.46 32.40
N ALA A 189 -15.66 -15.48 32.67
CA ALA A 189 -14.27 -15.33 33.09
C ALA A 189 -13.42 -14.55 32.06
N SER A 190 -12.42 -13.78 32.50
CA SER A 190 -11.54 -13.04 31.60
C SER A 190 -10.62 -13.97 30.81
N VAL A 191 -10.37 -13.68 29.53
CA VAL A 191 -9.43 -14.42 28.68
C VAL A 191 -8.19 -13.59 28.37
N SER A 192 -7.10 -14.24 27.98
CA SER A 192 -5.92 -13.58 27.40
C SER A 192 -5.64 -14.11 25.99
N VAL A 193 -4.79 -13.40 25.23
CA VAL A 193 -4.37 -13.81 23.89
C VAL A 193 -2.85 -13.70 23.83
N GLU A 194 -2.20 -14.75 23.33
CA GLU A 194 -0.74 -14.83 23.21
C GLU A 194 -0.32 -15.38 21.85
N GLY A 195 0.98 -15.31 21.57
CA GLY A 195 1.60 -15.76 20.32
C GLY A 195 2.07 -14.61 19.44
N ALA A 196 2.68 -14.97 18.30
CA ALA A 196 3.19 -14.02 17.33
C ALA A 196 2.19 -13.87 16.18
N VAL A 197 1.67 -12.66 15.99
CA VAL A 197 0.71 -12.36 14.93
C VAL A 197 1.39 -12.53 13.56
N LYS A 198 0.84 -13.43 12.74
CA LYS A 198 1.26 -13.69 11.37
C LYS A 198 0.41 -12.93 10.35
N VAL A 199 -0.89 -12.79 10.61
CA VAL A 199 -1.84 -12.07 9.76
C VAL A 199 -2.78 -11.22 10.62
N GLY A 200 -3.16 -10.05 10.10
CA GLY A 200 -4.10 -9.16 10.77
C GLY A 200 -5.51 -9.75 10.74
N ALA A 201 -6.25 -9.57 11.84
CA ALA A 201 -7.59 -10.12 12.00
C ALA A 201 -8.37 -9.35 13.07
N GLN A 202 -9.69 -9.48 13.07
CA GLN A 202 -10.53 -9.06 14.17
C GLN A 202 -11.11 -10.30 14.82
N LEU A 203 -10.58 -10.68 15.99
CA LEU A 203 -11.06 -11.87 16.69
C LEU A 203 -12.38 -11.56 17.39
N ALA A 204 -13.33 -12.49 17.29
CA ALA A 204 -14.53 -12.52 18.13
C ALA A 204 -14.80 -13.96 18.57
N LEU A 205 -14.61 -14.24 19.87
CA LEU A 205 -14.99 -15.50 20.50
C LEU A 205 -16.30 -15.31 21.24
N GLN A 206 -17.30 -16.12 20.90
CA GLN A 206 -18.59 -16.10 21.59
C GLN A 206 -18.84 -17.42 22.30
N VAL A 207 -19.15 -17.35 23.59
CA VAL A 207 -19.58 -18.50 24.39
C VAL A 207 -21.03 -18.81 24.05
N VAL A 208 -21.29 -20.01 23.51
CA VAL A 208 -22.63 -20.46 23.09
C VAL A 208 -23.25 -21.44 24.06
N LYS A 209 -22.47 -21.99 25.00
CA LYS A 209 -22.93 -22.82 26.11
C LYS A 209 -22.08 -22.56 27.34
N SER A 210 -22.72 -22.30 28.48
CA SER A 210 -22.02 -22.09 29.75
C SER A 210 -21.27 -23.34 30.21
N GLY A 211 -20.22 -23.12 31.01
CA GLY A 211 -19.41 -24.14 31.64
C GLY A 211 -17.92 -23.78 31.62
N GLY A 212 -17.13 -24.50 32.42
CA GLY A 212 -15.68 -24.39 32.38
C GLY A 212 -15.06 -25.11 31.18
N ARG A 213 -13.74 -25.31 31.23
CA ARG A 213 -13.01 -26.11 30.23
C ARG A 213 -13.63 -27.51 30.09
N ASN A 214 -13.57 -28.07 28.88
CA ASN A 214 -14.17 -29.36 28.49
C ASN A 214 -15.71 -29.46 28.62
N VAL A 215 -16.41 -28.39 29.01
CA VAL A 215 -17.88 -28.39 29.18
C VAL A 215 -18.54 -27.26 28.38
N GLY A 216 -18.02 -26.04 28.55
CA GLY A 216 -18.49 -24.86 27.82
C GLY A 216 -18.22 -24.99 26.32
N GLN A 217 -19.04 -24.33 25.52
CA GLN A 217 -18.88 -24.30 24.06
C GLN A 217 -18.73 -22.89 23.55
N TYR A 218 -17.94 -22.73 22.49
CA TYR A 218 -17.66 -21.47 21.83
C TYR A 218 -17.81 -21.59 20.31
N ARG A 219 -17.90 -20.44 19.67
CA ARG A 219 -17.62 -20.25 18.24
C ARG A 219 -16.65 -19.08 18.07
N LEU A 220 -15.80 -19.15 17.06
CA LEU A 220 -14.76 -18.15 16.79
C LEU A 220 -14.92 -17.54 15.40
N SER A 221 -14.80 -16.22 15.32
CA SER A 221 -14.66 -15.42 14.10
C SER A 221 -13.28 -14.74 14.09
N VAL A 222 -12.76 -14.52 12.88
CA VAL A 222 -11.50 -13.78 12.61
C VAL A 222 -11.73 -12.52 11.75
N ASP A 223 -12.99 -12.18 11.53
CA ASP A 223 -13.50 -11.07 10.73
C ASP A 223 -14.54 -10.25 11.49
N GLY A 224 -14.32 -10.05 12.80
CA GLY A 224 -15.11 -9.12 13.61
C GLY A 224 -16.52 -9.60 13.95
N GLY A 225 -16.85 -10.86 13.65
CA GLY A 225 -18.16 -11.45 13.90
C GLY A 225 -19.02 -11.64 12.64
N ASP A 226 -18.52 -11.29 11.45
CA ASP A 226 -19.24 -11.50 10.19
C ASP A 226 -19.44 -12.99 9.90
N ASN A 227 -18.40 -13.79 10.07
CA ASN A 227 -18.44 -15.23 9.86
C ASN A 227 -17.90 -15.98 11.09
N PHE A 228 -18.73 -16.86 11.65
CA PHE A 228 -18.32 -17.73 12.75
C PHE A 228 -18.04 -19.16 12.29
N SER A 229 -17.00 -19.75 12.85
CA SER A 229 -16.77 -21.19 12.82
C SER A 229 -17.90 -21.98 13.51
N GLY A 230 -17.97 -23.28 13.22
CA GLY A 230 -18.88 -24.19 13.91
C GLY A 230 -18.60 -24.28 15.41
N TYR A 231 -19.60 -24.76 16.17
CA TYR A 231 -19.49 -24.90 17.62
C TYR A 231 -18.39 -25.88 18.02
N ARG A 232 -17.58 -25.47 19.01
CA ARG A 232 -16.49 -26.27 19.57
C ARG A 232 -16.54 -26.21 21.09
N THR A 233 -16.11 -27.27 21.76
CA THR A 233 -15.95 -27.27 23.22
C THR A 233 -14.68 -26.53 23.59
N ILE A 234 -14.70 -25.75 24.68
CA ILE A 234 -13.50 -25.11 25.24
C ILE A 234 -12.51 -26.24 25.58
N PRO A 235 -11.29 -26.24 25.00
CA PRO A 235 -10.31 -27.31 25.22
C PRO A 235 -9.95 -27.50 26.69
N VAL A 236 -9.58 -28.72 27.07
CA VAL A 236 -9.20 -29.07 28.45
C VAL A 236 -7.97 -28.30 28.94
N ASP A 237 -7.03 -27.99 28.04
CA ASP A 237 -5.86 -27.16 28.33
C ASP A 237 -6.18 -25.65 28.31
N GLY A 238 -7.40 -25.27 27.94
CA GLY A 238 -7.86 -23.89 27.83
C GLY A 238 -7.26 -23.14 26.65
N ARG A 239 -6.66 -23.81 25.66
CA ARG A 239 -5.92 -23.15 24.57
C ARG A 239 -6.66 -23.27 23.25
N ILE A 240 -7.12 -22.15 22.72
CA ILE A 240 -7.86 -22.09 21.45
C ILE A 240 -6.99 -21.42 20.40
N THR A 241 -6.53 -22.18 19.40
CA THR A 241 -5.82 -21.63 18.25
C THR A 241 -6.73 -20.74 17.41
N ALA A 242 -6.31 -19.51 17.17
CA ALA A 242 -7.07 -18.54 16.38
C ALA A 242 -6.82 -18.72 14.87
N ALA A 243 -7.24 -19.85 14.31
CA ALA A 243 -7.03 -20.18 12.89
C ALA A 243 -5.54 -20.06 12.47
N ASP A 244 -5.25 -19.34 11.39
CA ASP A 244 -3.91 -19.13 10.83
C ASP A 244 -3.25 -17.82 11.31
N THR A 245 -3.85 -17.11 12.26
CA THR A 245 -3.36 -15.82 12.78
C THR A 245 -2.01 -15.91 13.49
N GLY A 246 -1.61 -17.11 13.92
CA GLY A 246 -0.43 -17.32 14.77
C GLY A 246 -0.66 -17.03 16.25
N THR A 247 -1.89 -16.68 16.65
CA THR A 247 -2.25 -16.41 18.05
C THR A 247 -3.09 -17.52 18.68
N THR A 248 -3.08 -17.58 20.00
CA THR A 248 -3.85 -18.53 20.82
C THR A 248 -4.61 -17.76 21.89
N ILE A 249 -5.91 -17.99 21.99
CA ILE A 249 -6.75 -17.49 23.08
C ILE A 249 -6.58 -18.45 24.26
N VAL A 250 -6.22 -17.91 25.42
CA VAL A 250 -6.01 -18.65 26.66
C VAL A 250 -7.20 -18.37 27.58
N CYS A 251 -7.98 -19.42 27.81
CA CYS A 251 -9.10 -19.45 28.72
C CYS A 251 -8.62 -19.94 30.09
N PRO A 252 -8.79 -19.21 31.21
CA PRO A 252 -8.48 -19.71 32.55
C PRO A 252 -9.31 -20.94 32.92
N ASP A 253 -8.96 -21.60 34.01
CA ASP A 253 -9.77 -22.68 34.60
C ASP A 253 -10.88 -22.08 35.47
N ASP A 254 -11.84 -21.45 34.81
CA ASP A 254 -12.98 -20.75 35.40
C ASP A 254 -14.26 -21.02 34.60
N GLU A 255 -15.41 -20.59 35.13
CA GLU A 255 -16.70 -20.74 34.47
C GLU A 255 -16.95 -19.66 33.41
N PHE A 256 -17.31 -20.09 32.19
CA PHE A 256 -17.73 -19.21 31.11
C PHE A 256 -19.24 -19.15 31.05
N THR A 257 -19.79 -17.94 30.89
CA THR A 257 -21.24 -17.71 30.79
C THR A 257 -21.67 -17.56 29.33
N VAL A 258 -22.73 -18.27 28.93
CA VAL A 258 -23.35 -18.15 27.60
C VAL A 258 -23.66 -16.69 27.24
N GLY A 259 -23.44 -16.31 25.99
CA GLY A 259 -23.63 -14.96 25.49
C GLY A 259 -22.45 -14.01 25.78
N THR A 260 -21.45 -14.44 26.57
CA THR A 260 -20.22 -13.66 26.73
C THR A 260 -19.44 -13.67 25.42
N THR A 261 -19.02 -12.49 24.98
CA THR A 261 -18.20 -12.29 23.78
C THR A 261 -16.89 -11.61 24.17
N TYR A 262 -15.79 -12.12 23.63
CA TYR A 262 -14.46 -11.54 23.74
C TYR A 262 -13.99 -11.14 22.36
N SER A 263 -13.54 -9.90 22.20
CA SER A 263 -13.06 -9.38 20.93
C SER A 263 -11.74 -8.66 21.07
N CYS A 264 -10.87 -8.79 20.07
CA CYS A 264 -9.63 -8.03 20.00
C CYS A 264 -9.13 -7.93 18.56
N SER A 265 -8.48 -6.83 18.22
CA SER A 265 -7.84 -6.64 16.92
C SER A 265 -6.40 -7.17 16.94
N LEU A 266 -6.00 -7.87 15.89
CA LEU A 266 -4.63 -8.29 15.63
C LEU A 266 -4.05 -7.41 14.53
N LEU A 267 -2.94 -6.75 14.80
CA LEU A 267 -2.20 -5.97 13.82
C LEU A 267 -1.20 -6.86 13.10
N ALA A 268 -1.28 -6.87 11.76
CA ALA A 268 -0.40 -7.68 10.95
C ALA A 268 1.06 -7.22 11.07
N PRO A 269 2.06 -8.13 10.93
CA PRO A 269 3.46 -7.76 11.01
C PRO A 269 3.85 -6.81 9.86
N VAL A 270 4.72 -5.85 10.16
CA VAL A 270 5.14 -4.80 9.20
C VAL A 270 6.67 -4.88 9.01
N PRO A 271 7.19 -4.80 7.77
CA PRO A 271 8.63 -4.77 7.53
C PRO A 271 9.19 -3.36 7.75
N THR A 272 10.47 -3.26 8.13
CA THR A 272 11.16 -1.97 8.06
C THR A 272 11.52 -1.64 6.61
N VAL A 273 11.61 -0.36 6.24
CA VAL A 273 12.03 0.03 4.89
C VAL A 273 13.44 -0.48 4.56
N SER A 274 14.35 -0.55 5.53
CA SER A 274 15.69 -1.12 5.36
C SER A 274 15.66 -2.62 5.03
N ALA A 275 14.76 -3.38 5.64
CA ALA A 275 14.57 -4.79 5.33
C ALA A 275 13.98 -4.97 3.92
N VAL A 276 13.02 -4.11 3.52
CA VAL A 276 12.45 -4.11 2.16
C VAL A 276 13.54 -3.84 1.13
N ILE A 277 14.30 -2.76 1.25
CA ILE A 277 15.38 -2.42 0.31
C ILE A 277 16.40 -3.55 0.23
N THR A 278 16.78 -4.14 1.38
CA THR A 278 17.73 -5.27 1.41
C THR A 278 17.20 -6.49 0.68
N ALA A 279 15.92 -6.85 0.90
CA ALA A 279 15.27 -7.98 0.23
C ALA A 279 15.15 -7.77 -1.29
N LEU A 280 15.04 -6.52 -1.75
CA LEU A 280 14.88 -6.16 -3.16
C LEU A 280 16.20 -6.12 -3.95
N LYS A 281 17.36 -5.99 -3.31
CA LYS A 281 18.67 -5.83 -3.99
C LYS A 281 18.91 -6.87 -5.08
N LYS A 282 18.92 -8.16 -4.72
CA LYS A 282 19.17 -9.26 -5.68
C LYS A 282 18.04 -9.41 -6.71
N PRO A 283 16.75 -9.39 -6.33
CA PRO A 283 15.66 -9.41 -7.31
C PRO A 283 15.80 -8.34 -8.40
N LEU A 284 16.03 -7.08 -8.04
CA LEU A 284 16.09 -5.96 -8.98
C LEU A 284 17.36 -5.93 -9.87
N GLU A 285 18.39 -6.71 -9.54
CA GLU A 285 19.52 -6.95 -10.44
C GLU A 285 19.12 -7.84 -11.62
N ILE A 286 18.27 -8.82 -11.36
CA ILE A 286 17.89 -9.90 -12.28
C ILE A 286 16.64 -9.53 -13.09
N VAL A 287 15.65 -8.94 -12.44
CA VAL A 287 14.36 -8.60 -13.06
C VAL A 287 14.22 -7.10 -13.26
N ASP A 288 13.47 -6.71 -14.29
CA ASP A 288 13.12 -5.32 -14.59
C ASP A 288 11.58 -5.17 -14.56
N PRO A 289 10.99 -5.11 -13.34
CA PRO A 289 9.55 -5.00 -13.17
C PRO A 289 9.05 -3.60 -13.52
N GLU A 290 7.82 -3.48 -14.02
CA GLU A 290 7.19 -2.16 -14.25
C GLU A 290 7.11 -1.35 -12.95
N TYR A 291 6.73 -2.04 -11.87
CA TYR A 291 6.64 -1.48 -10.54
C TYR A 291 6.92 -2.49 -9.43
N VAL A 292 7.32 -1.96 -8.28
CA VAL A 292 7.41 -2.70 -7.02
C VAL A 292 6.25 -2.25 -6.13
N TYR A 293 5.42 -3.19 -5.71
CA TYR A 293 4.39 -2.97 -4.70
C TYR A 293 4.90 -3.41 -3.33
N VAL A 294 5.04 -2.44 -2.42
CA VAL A 294 5.45 -2.66 -1.03
C VAL A 294 4.20 -2.85 -0.17
N VAL A 295 4.04 -4.05 0.36
CA VAL A 295 2.88 -4.46 1.16
C VAL A 295 3.03 -4.01 2.61
N GLY A 296 1.98 -3.39 3.14
CA GLY A 296 1.91 -2.87 4.50
C GLY A 296 1.99 -1.35 4.55
N ALA A 297 1.45 -0.80 5.64
CA ALA A 297 1.48 0.64 5.89
C ALA A 297 2.93 1.16 5.92
N SER A 298 3.12 2.32 5.32
CA SER A 298 4.41 2.99 5.19
C SER A 298 4.23 4.50 5.36
N ASP A 299 5.33 5.18 5.65
CA ASP A 299 5.39 6.61 5.96
C ASP A 299 6.27 7.37 4.97
N SER A 300 6.31 8.70 5.10
CA SER A 300 7.11 9.57 4.22
C SER A 300 8.61 9.26 4.23
N VAL A 301 9.15 8.74 5.34
CA VAL A 301 10.54 8.32 5.45
C VAL A 301 10.81 7.07 4.60
N ALA A 302 9.91 6.10 4.66
CA ALA A 302 9.97 4.93 3.80
C ALA A 302 9.83 5.32 2.33
N TRP A 303 8.91 6.22 2.00
CA TRP A 303 8.68 6.69 0.63
C TRP A 303 9.90 7.42 0.06
N ALA A 304 10.59 8.25 0.86
CA ALA A 304 11.85 8.88 0.48
C ALA A 304 12.95 7.86 0.16
N SER A 305 13.08 6.82 0.98
CA SER A 305 14.07 5.76 0.76
C SER A 305 13.78 4.94 -0.49
N LEU A 306 12.51 4.66 -0.77
CA LEU A 306 12.07 3.97 -1.99
C LEU A 306 12.20 4.88 -3.22
N GLY A 307 11.97 6.18 -3.08
CA GLY A 307 12.21 7.18 -4.13
C GLY A 307 13.68 7.21 -4.56
N ALA A 308 14.61 7.25 -3.60
CA ALA A 308 16.04 7.16 -3.91
C ALA A 308 16.40 5.86 -4.67
N LEU A 309 15.81 4.73 -4.28
CA LEU A 309 15.99 3.47 -5.02
C LEU A 309 15.39 3.55 -6.44
N ALA A 310 14.27 4.24 -6.63
CA ALA A 310 13.69 4.47 -7.95
C ALA A 310 14.60 5.33 -8.84
N ASP A 311 15.23 6.36 -8.28
CA ASP A 311 16.21 7.19 -8.98
C ASP A 311 17.47 6.38 -9.37
N ASP A 312 17.96 5.50 -8.50
CA ASP A 312 19.05 4.58 -8.84
C ASP A 312 18.70 3.65 -10.00
N LEU A 313 17.46 3.16 -10.06
CA LEU A 313 16.96 2.33 -11.15
C LEU A 313 16.75 3.13 -12.43
N TRP A 314 16.26 4.36 -12.32
CA TRP A 314 16.16 5.31 -13.43
C TRP A 314 17.52 5.57 -14.06
N ASN A 315 18.55 5.84 -13.26
CA ASN A 315 19.93 6.07 -13.72
C ASN A 315 20.55 4.84 -14.41
N LYS A 316 20.01 3.64 -14.14
CA LYS A 316 20.37 2.38 -14.84
C LYS A 316 19.53 2.13 -16.10
N HIS A 317 18.67 3.07 -16.47
CA HIS A 317 17.64 2.96 -17.50
C HIS A 317 16.67 1.79 -17.27
N ARG A 318 16.41 1.42 -16.02
CA ARG A 318 15.42 0.38 -15.63
C ARG A 318 14.28 1.00 -14.82
N PRO A 319 13.53 1.95 -15.41
CA PRO A 319 12.70 2.87 -14.65
C PRO A 319 11.56 2.13 -13.93
N THR A 320 11.60 2.09 -12.61
CA THR A 320 10.64 1.33 -11.78
C THR A 320 10.00 2.27 -10.79
N PHE A 321 8.67 2.24 -10.67
CA PHE A 321 7.97 3.03 -9.66
C PHE A 321 7.58 2.15 -8.47
N PHE A 322 7.40 2.78 -7.32
CA PHE A 322 7.00 2.12 -6.09
C PHE A 322 5.56 2.44 -5.75
N LEU A 323 4.74 1.41 -5.62
CA LEU A 323 3.41 1.50 -5.06
C LEU A 323 3.48 1.15 -3.57
N CYS A 324 2.93 2.03 -2.72
CA CYS A 324 2.94 1.88 -1.27
C CYS A 324 1.52 2.01 -0.70
N GLU A 325 1.33 1.60 0.55
CA GLU A 325 0.08 1.77 1.29
C GLU A 325 0.25 2.83 2.39
N SER A 326 -0.73 3.71 2.56
CA SER A 326 -0.82 4.54 3.77
C SER A 326 -1.32 3.71 4.96
N ARG A 327 -1.11 4.22 6.17
CA ARG A 327 -1.75 3.66 7.37
C ARG A 327 -3.28 3.77 7.30
N LEU A 328 -3.94 2.82 7.97
CA LEU A 328 -5.36 2.91 8.29
C LEU A 328 -5.60 3.94 9.43
N PRO A 329 -6.85 4.38 9.64
CA PRO A 329 -7.22 5.10 10.85
C PRO A 329 -6.83 4.30 12.11
N SER A 330 -6.22 4.99 13.08
CA SER A 330 -5.83 4.41 14.36
C SER A 330 -7.05 4.22 15.26
N ALA A 331 -6.89 3.42 16.34
CA ALA A 331 -7.97 3.26 17.30
C ALA A 331 -8.38 4.61 17.92
N GLY A 332 -9.67 4.96 17.81
CA GLY A 332 -10.23 6.22 18.31
C GLY A 332 -9.95 7.45 17.44
N GLU A 333 -9.32 7.28 16.28
CA GLU A 333 -9.14 8.34 15.29
C GLU A 333 -10.32 8.35 14.32
N ASP A 334 -10.98 9.50 14.16
CA ASP A 334 -12.02 9.66 13.15
C ASP A 334 -11.42 9.92 11.75
N LEU A 335 -12.27 9.90 10.73
CA LEU A 335 -11.80 10.03 9.34
C LEU A 335 -11.29 11.44 9.00
N ASP A 336 -11.77 12.50 9.67
CA ASP A 336 -11.32 13.87 9.43
C ASP A 336 -9.90 14.08 9.99
N ASP A 337 -9.64 13.56 11.19
CA ASP A 337 -8.31 13.54 11.81
C ASP A 337 -7.33 12.69 10.98
N TRP A 338 -7.78 11.52 10.50
CA TRP A 338 -6.99 10.66 9.62
C TRP A 338 -6.63 11.36 8.29
N VAL A 339 -7.59 12.02 7.64
CA VAL A 339 -7.34 12.81 6.41
C VAL A 339 -6.33 13.92 6.69
N SER A 340 -6.49 14.64 7.80
CA SER A 340 -5.60 15.73 8.19
C SER A 340 -4.16 15.23 8.39
N ALA A 341 -4.00 14.11 9.09
CA ALA A 341 -2.70 13.50 9.32
C ALA A 341 -2.02 13.04 8.02
N LEU A 342 -2.76 12.41 7.09
CA LEU A 342 -2.18 12.01 5.80
C LEU A 342 -1.77 13.21 4.94
N LYS A 343 -2.50 14.33 5.01
CA LYS A 343 -2.12 15.57 4.32
C LYS A 343 -0.87 16.20 4.91
N GLU A 344 -0.78 16.27 6.23
CA GLU A 344 0.43 16.74 6.93
C GLU A 344 1.65 15.90 6.55
N GLU A 345 1.51 14.57 6.54
CA GLU A 345 2.58 13.66 6.15
C GLU A 345 3.02 13.88 4.70
N ARG A 346 2.07 13.96 3.77
CA ARG A 346 2.35 14.20 2.35
C ARG A 346 3.01 15.56 2.10
N ALA A 347 2.71 16.58 2.90
CA ALA A 347 3.35 17.90 2.74
C ALA A 347 4.88 17.84 2.93
N THR A 348 5.41 16.81 3.59
CA THR A 348 6.85 16.63 3.85
C THR A 348 7.60 15.86 2.76
N PHE A 349 6.90 15.33 1.75
CA PHE A 349 7.48 14.40 0.78
C PHE A 349 6.95 14.62 -0.63
N ALA A 350 7.86 14.62 -1.61
CA ALA A 350 7.50 14.55 -3.03
C ALA A 350 8.48 13.64 -3.78
N HIS A 351 7.95 12.80 -4.67
CA HIS A 351 8.74 11.98 -5.59
C HIS A 351 7.92 11.51 -6.79
N ARG A 352 8.47 11.67 -8.00
CA ARG A 352 7.80 11.35 -9.28
C ARG A 352 7.49 9.87 -9.51
N PHE A 353 8.24 8.98 -8.86
CA PHE A 353 8.13 7.52 -9.06
C PHE A 353 7.66 6.77 -7.82
N VAL A 354 6.99 7.46 -6.90
CA VAL A 354 6.31 6.83 -5.76
C VAL A 354 4.83 7.17 -5.84
N SER A 355 3.97 6.19 -5.65
CA SER A 355 2.52 6.34 -5.54
C SER A 355 2.05 5.67 -4.26
N VAL A 356 1.08 6.27 -3.57
CA VAL A 356 0.55 5.74 -2.31
C VAL A 356 -0.95 5.57 -2.42
N CYS A 357 -1.41 4.35 -2.16
CA CYS A 357 -2.84 4.06 -2.01
C CYS A 357 -3.26 4.37 -0.58
N CYS A 358 -4.22 5.29 -0.43
CA CYS A 358 -4.87 5.54 0.86
C CYS A 358 -6.28 4.93 0.93
N GLY A 359 -6.81 4.48 -0.21
CA GLY A 359 -8.09 3.78 -0.28
C GLY A 359 -8.11 2.55 0.63
N PHE A 360 -9.11 2.43 1.49
CA PHE A 360 -9.29 1.27 2.34
C PHE A 360 -10.78 0.94 2.51
N GLY A 361 -11.06 -0.27 2.97
CA GLY A 361 -12.41 -0.74 3.25
C GLY A 361 -12.41 -2.19 3.72
N GLU A 362 -13.60 -2.75 3.93
CA GLU A 362 -13.77 -4.19 4.12
C GLU A 362 -13.57 -4.90 2.79
N ILE A 363 -12.53 -5.72 2.72
CA ILE A 363 -12.19 -6.49 1.52
C ILE A 363 -12.45 -7.96 1.79
N ALA A 364 -13.29 -8.56 0.94
CA ALA A 364 -13.59 -9.99 0.99
C ALA A 364 -12.43 -10.82 0.43
N ASP A 365 -12.02 -11.86 1.15
CA ASP A 365 -11.07 -12.84 0.65
C ASP A 365 -11.77 -14.00 -0.08
N ARG A 366 -10.98 -14.93 -0.64
CA ARG A 366 -11.48 -16.11 -1.36
C ARG A 366 -12.23 -17.11 -0.45
N THR A 367 -12.04 -17.02 0.85
CA THR A 367 -12.73 -17.86 1.85
C THR A 367 -14.05 -17.26 2.32
N GLY A 368 -14.36 -16.03 1.88
CA GLY A 368 -15.56 -15.29 2.25
C GLY A 368 -15.41 -14.41 3.49
N GLN A 369 -14.24 -14.42 4.14
CA GLN A 369 -13.97 -13.53 5.28
C GLN A 369 -13.85 -12.09 4.79
N ARG A 370 -14.30 -11.13 5.61
CA ARG A 370 -14.22 -9.70 5.32
C ARG A 370 -13.30 -9.01 6.30
N LYS A 371 -12.24 -8.38 5.80
CA LYS A 371 -11.25 -7.72 6.67
C LYS A 371 -11.05 -6.29 6.22
N VAL A 372 -11.10 -5.36 7.18
CA VAL A 372 -10.73 -3.96 6.94
C VAL A 372 -9.25 -3.90 6.60
N ARG A 373 -8.94 -3.50 5.36
CA ARG A 373 -7.57 -3.45 4.84
C ARG A 373 -7.43 -2.31 3.84
N ASN A 374 -6.19 -1.84 3.65
CA ASN A 374 -5.86 -0.96 2.53
C ASN A 374 -6.10 -1.72 1.20
N ALA A 375 -6.57 -1.00 0.18
CA ALA A 375 -6.94 -1.52 -1.12
C ALA A 375 -5.77 -1.64 -2.11
N GLY A 376 -4.52 -1.41 -1.67
CA GLY A 376 -3.31 -1.50 -2.50
C GLY A 376 -3.17 -2.80 -3.29
N GLY A 377 -3.63 -3.93 -2.73
CA GLY A 377 -3.69 -5.21 -3.45
C GLY A 377 -4.67 -5.19 -4.63
N LEU A 378 -5.89 -4.69 -4.42
CA LEU A 378 -6.89 -4.52 -5.49
C LEU A 378 -6.40 -3.51 -6.54
N LEU A 379 -5.70 -2.46 -6.11
CA LEU A 379 -5.09 -1.47 -7.00
C LEU A 379 -4.00 -2.09 -7.88
N SER A 380 -3.09 -2.86 -7.29
CA SER A 380 -2.06 -3.57 -8.06
C SER A 380 -2.67 -4.55 -9.06
N GLY A 381 -3.73 -5.28 -8.66
CA GLY A 381 -4.50 -6.12 -9.58
C GLY A 381 -5.15 -5.32 -10.71
N ARG A 382 -5.71 -4.13 -10.41
CA ARG A 382 -6.26 -3.21 -11.40
C ARG A 382 -5.18 -2.74 -12.39
N ILE A 383 -4.02 -2.32 -11.91
CA ILE A 383 -2.88 -1.89 -12.76
C ILE A 383 -2.46 -3.01 -13.71
N LEU A 384 -2.38 -4.26 -13.23
CA LEU A 384 -2.06 -5.43 -14.05
C LEU A 384 -3.14 -5.74 -15.10
N SER A 385 -4.40 -5.41 -14.82
CA SER A 385 -5.53 -5.71 -15.72
C SER A 385 -5.69 -4.73 -16.89
N ILE A 386 -4.98 -3.58 -16.86
CA ILE A 386 -5.15 -2.50 -17.83
C ILE A 386 -3.84 -2.19 -18.57
N PRO A 387 -3.92 -1.78 -19.84
CA PRO A 387 -2.73 -1.36 -20.59
C PRO A 387 -2.15 -0.05 -20.02
N VAL A 388 -0.88 0.25 -20.32
CA VAL A 388 -0.07 1.25 -19.60
C VAL A 388 -0.60 2.68 -19.65
N GLN A 389 -1.22 3.06 -20.76
CA GLN A 389 -1.80 4.39 -21.00
C GLN A 389 -3.17 4.58 -20.36
N ARG A 390 -3.79 3.51 -19.84
CA ARG A 390 -5.15 3.58 -19.33
C ARG A 390 -5.15 4.04 -17.88
N ASP A 391 -5.99 5.02 -17.60
CA ASP A 391 -6.29 5.46 -16.25
C ASP A 391 -7.03 4.38 -15.43
N ILE A 392 -6.62 4.17 -14.18
CA ILE A 392 -7.18 3.16 -13.28
C ILE A 392 -8.65 3.42 -12.94
N GLY A 393 -9.05 4.69 -12.86
CA GLY A 393 -10.37 5.23 -12.50
C GLY A 393 -11.36 5.32 -13.65
N ARG A 394 -11.00 4.78 -14.83
CA ARG A 394 -11.90 4.73 -15.97
C ARG A 394 -13.23 4.03 -15.65
N VAL A 395 -14.29 4.82 -15.46
CA VAL A 395 -15.64 4.38 -15.07
C VAL A 395 -16.21 3.26 -15.96
N ARG A 396 -15.91 3.29 -17.26
CA ARG A 396 -16.38 2.28 -18.23
C ARG A 396 -15.87 0.87 -17.94
N ASP A 397 -14.76 0.75 -17.22
CA ASP A 397 -14.16 -0.54 -16.89
C ASP A 397 -14.76 -1.18 -15.63
N GLN A 398 -15.93 -0.69 -15.18
CA GLN A 398 -16.73 -1.15 -14.05
C GLN A 398 -16.14 -0.81 -12.68
N SER A 399 -16.96 -0.98 -11.64
CA SER A 399 -16.58 -0.75 -10.25
C SER A 399 -15.65 -1.83 -9.72
N ILE A 400 -14.95 -1.50 -8.64
CA ILE A 400 -14.11 -2.42 -7.88
C ILE A 400 -15.01 -3.46 -7.23
N THR A 401 -14.66 -4.73 -7.40
CA THR A 401 -15.40 -5.86 -6.82
C THR A 401 -14.77 -6.27 -5.49
N GLY A 402 -15.60 -6.76 -4.56
CA GLY A 402 -15.12 -7.33 -3.30
C GLY A 402 -14.65 -6.32 -2.25
N ILE A 403 -14.98 -5.03 -2.39
CA ILE A 403 -14.71 -3.99 -1.39
C ILE A 403 -15.99 -3.27 -0.95
N ALA A 404 -16.14 -3.05 0.35
CA ALA A 404 -17.10 -2.14 0.94
C ALA A 404 -16.36 -1.01 1.66
N VAL A 405 -16.71 0.24 1.35
CA VAL A 405 -16.10 1.44 1.95
C VAL A 405 -17.08 2.00 3.00
N SER A 406 -16.57 2.61 4.06
CA SER A 406 -17.42 3.25 5.09
C SER A 406 -18.33 4.32 4.47
N ASP A 407 -19.53 4.49 5.01
CA ASP A 407 -20.43 5.58 4.65
C ASP A 407 -19.95 6.93 5.21
N GLU A 408 -19.09 6.91 6.23
CA GLU A 408 -18.43 8.10 6.78
C GLU A 408 -17.37 8.67 5.82
N TYR A 409 -16.89 7.89 4.85
CA TYR A 409 -15.93 8.36 3.86
C TYR A 409 -16.64 9.19 2.78
N THR A 410 -16.50 10.51 2.90
CA THR A 410 -17.20 11.50 2.08
C THR A 410 -16.44 11.91 0.82
N GLU A 411 -17.15 12.52 -0.14
CA GLU A 411 -16.55 13.09 -1.36
C GLU A 411 -15.54 14.20 -1.04
N SER A 412 -15.80 15.04 -0.03
CA SER A 412 -14.85 16.08 0.39
C SER A 412 -13.54 15.52 0.93
N MET A 413 -13.60 14.42 1.70
CA MET A 413 -12.40 13.72 2.17
C MET A 413 -11.61 13.13 1.00
N GLN A 414 -12.31 12.51 0.05
CA GLN A 414 -11.72 11.97 -1.17
C GLN A 414 -10.98 13.04 -1.97
N LEU A 415 -11.62 14.18 -2.25
CA LEU A 415 -11.00 15.30 -2.96
C LEU A 415 -9.78 15.84 -2.23
N ALA A 416 -9.87 16.02 -0.91
CA ALA A 416 -8.75 16.53 -0.11
C ALA A 416 -7.51 15.62 -0.13
N LEU A 417 -7.72 14.29 -0.14
CA LEU A 417 -6.63 13.31 -0.25
C LEU A 417 -6.08 13.21 -1.68
N GLU A 418 -6.96 13.30 -2.67
CA GLU A 418 -6.58 13.24 -4.08
C GLU A 418 -5.77 14.47 -4.51
N ASP A 419 -6.15 15.66 -4.04
CA ASP A 419 -5.40 16.91 -4.24
C ASP A 419 -4.02 16.86 -3.57
N ALA A 420 -3.89 16.11 -2.46
CA ALA A 420 -2.60 15.86 -1.84
C ALA A 420 -1.72 14.88 -2.66
N GLY A 421 -2.29 14.14 -3.62
CA GLY A 421 -1.54 13.20 -4.46
C GLY A 421 -1.71 11.73 -4.08
N TYR A 422 -2.63 11.39 -3.17
CA TYR A 422 -2.96 10.00 -2.87
C TYR A 422 -3.85 9.38 -3.94
N ILE A 423 -3.73 8.06 -4.10
CA ILE A 423 -4.69 7.27 -4.87
C ILE A 423 -5.85 6.89 -3.94
N THR A 424 -7.03 7.41 -4.27
CA THR A 424 -8.24 7.32 -3.45
C THR A 424 -9.26 6.34 -4.03
N LEU A 425 -10.27 6.01 -3.23
CA LEU A 425 -11.52 5.41 -3.70
C LEU A 425 -12.54 6.52 -3.92
N THR A 426 -13.43 6.36 -4.89
CA THR A 426 -14.51 7.32 -5.19
C THR A 426 -15.84 6.61 -5.46
N ARG A 427 -16.92 7.37 -5.39
CA ARG A 427 -18.30 6.93 -5.67
C ARG A 427 -18.96 7.98 -6.54
N TYR A 428 -19.69 7.54 -7.56
CA TYR A 428 -20.44 8.46 -8.44
C TYR A 428 -21.93 8.39 -8.13
N ALA A 429 -22.54 9.54 -7.86
CA ALA A 429 -23.99 9.62 -7.75
C ALA A 429 -24.66 9.07 -9.02
N GLY A 430 -25.60 8.15 -8.84
CA GLY A 430 -26.30 7.47 -9.95
C GLY A 430 -25.63 6.19 -10.46
N LEU A 431 -24.41 5.85 -10.01
CA LEU A 431 -23.78 4.55 -10.25
C LEU A 431 -23.66 3.76 -8.96
N ARG A 432 -23.79 2.43 -9.05
CA ARG A 432 -23.61 1.53 -7.91
C ARG A 432 -22.16 1.06 -7.82
N GLY A 433 -21.62 1.04 -6.60
CA GLY A 433 -20.30 0.51 -6.28
C GLY A 433 -19.22 1.58 -6.15
N THR A 434 -18.02 1.10 -5.85
CA THR A 434 -16.83 1.93 -5.59
C THR A 434 -15.92 1.91 -6.81
N TYR A 435 -15.34 3.04 -7.15
CA TYR A 435 -14.40 3.21 -8.26
C TYR A 435 -13.05 3.71 -7.74
N TRP A 436 -12.01 3.63 -8.56
CA TRP A 436 -10.76 4.32 -8.27
C TRP A 436 -10.92 5.80 -8.56
N GLY A 437 -10.36 6.64 -7.70
CA GLY A 437 -10.12 8.05 -8.02
C GLY A 437 -8.98 8.19 -9.02
N THR A 438 -8.37 9.36 -9.01
CA THR A 438 -7.26 9.71 -9.89
C THR A 438 -6.02 8.85 -9.62
N ALA A 439 -5.36 8.41 -10.69
CA ALA A 439 -4.09 7.67 -10.65
C ALA A 439 -2.90 8.58 -10.33
N ARG A 440 -2.78 9.12 -9.11
CA ARG A 440 -1.71 10.05 -8.72
C ARG A 440 -0.36 9.36 -8.43
N THR A 441 0.72 10.10 -8.70
CA THR A 441 2.03 9.91 -8.06
C THR A 441 2.23 10.98 -6.99
N MET A 442 3.24 10.80 -6.15
CA MET A 442 3.67 11.79 -5.17
C MET A 442 4.54 12.89 -5.76
N ALA A 443 4.49 13.11 -7.08
CA ALA A 443 5.25 14.17 -7.72
C ALA A 443 4.81 15.58 -7.23
N ASP A 444 5.69 16.55 -7.38
CA ASP A 444 5.34 17.96 -7.26
C ASP A 444 4.32 18.37 -8.34
N THR A 445 3.52 19.39 -8.03
CA THR A 445 2.46 19.91 -8.90
C THR A 445 2.96 20.49 -10.24
N THR A 446 4.26 20.76 -10.34
CA THR A 446 4.92 21.22 -11.57
C THR A 446 5.48 20.08 -12.41
N SER A 447 5.44 18.83 -11.92
CA SER A 447 5.99 17.69 -12.64
C SER A 447 5.04 17.18 -13.71
N ASP A 448 5.56 16.81 -14.88
CA ASP A 448 4.80 16.10 -15.91
C ASP A 448 4.42 14.66 -15.49
N TYR A 449 5.07 14.13 -14.45
CA TYR A 449 4.92 12.74 -13.99
C TYR A 449 3.95 12.59 -12.82
N GLN A 450 2.98 13.49 -12.68
CA GLN A 450 1.94 13.45 -11.63
C GLN A 450 0.95 12.28 -11.74
N ARG A 451 0.96 11.57 -12.88
CA ARG A 451 -0.05 10.56 -13.22
C ARG A 451 0.58 9.20 -13.52
N LEU A 452 -0.02 8.14 -12.98
CA LEU A 452 0.44 6.77 -13.14
C LEU A 452 0.47 6.35 -14.62
N GLU A 453 -0.58 6.64 -15.38
CA GLU A 453 -0.68 6.32 -16.81
C GLU A 453 0.45 6.97 -17.63
N VAL A 454 0.91 8.16 -17.23
CA VAL A 454 2.03 8.87 -17.88
C VAL A 454 3.35 8.17 -17.58
N ILE A 455 3.64 7.86 -16.30
CA ILE A 455 4.89 7.16 -15.96
C ILE A 455 4.91 5.76 -16.54
N ARG A 456 3.79 5.01 -16.50
CA ARG A 456 3.70 3.64 -17.03
C ARG A 456 3.97 3.60 -18.52
N THR A 457 3.39 4.53 -19.27
CA THR A 457 3.62 4.67 -20.72
C THR A 457 5.07 5.03 -21.01
N THR A 458 5.61 6.03 -20.31
CA THR A 458 7.01 6.46 -20.47
C THR A 458 7.99 5.33 -20.13
N PHE A 459 7.74 4.61 -19.05
CA PHE A 459 8.58 3.54 -18.54
C PHE A 459 8.61 2.34 -19.48
N LYS A 460 7.46 1.99 -20.08
CA LYS A 460 7.40 0.95 -21.12
C LYS A 460 8.22 1.37 -22.36
N ALA A 461 8.08 2.62 -22.81
CA ALA A 461 8.82 3.14 -23.95
C ALA A 461 10.34 3.10 -23.71
N ILE A 462 10.80 3.53 -22.52
CA ILE A 462 12.22 3.49 -22.15
C ILE A 462 12.75 2.04 -22.14
N ARG A 463 11.99 1.09 -21.60
CA ARG A 463 12.39 -0.33 -21.61
C ARG A 463 12.53 -0.90 -23.02
N LEU A 464 11.57 -0.60 -23.89
CA LEU A 464 11.59 -0.98 -25.30
C LEU A 464 12.83 -0.42 -26.00
N MET A 465 13.05 0.89 -25.87
CA MET A 465 14.18 1.57 -26.49
C MET A 465 15.51 1.05 -25.95
N ARG A 466 15.65 0.89 -24.63
CA ARG A 466 16.86 0.35 -24.01
C ARG A 466 17.20 -1.04 -24.55
N LEU A 467 16.22 -1.92 -24.66
CA LEU A 467 16.44 -3.28 -25.18
C LEU A 467 17.00 -3.26 -26.61
N GLN A 468 16.52 -2.34 -27.46
CA GLN A 468 17.03 -2.21 -28.82
C GLN A 468 18.38 -1.49 -28.88
N ALA A 469 18.56 -0.42 -28.10
CA ALA A 469 19.84 0.29 -28.01
C ALA A 469 20.99 -0.63 -27.54
N LEU A 470 20.70 -1.55 -26.61
CA LEU A 470 21.68 -2.55 -26.17
C LEU A 470 22.16 -3.48 -27.29
N LYS A 471 21.33 -3.74 -28.30
CA LYS A 471 21.73 -4.57 -29.47
C LYS A 471 22.68 -3.83 -30.41
N ALA A 472 22.66 -2.50 -30.39
CA ALA A 472 23.58 -1.66 -31.15
C ALA A 472 24.86 -1.31 -30.37
N LEU A 473 24.99 -1.75 -29.11
CA LEU A 473 26.17 -1.48 -28.32
C LEU A 473 27.37 -2.26 -28.89
N LYS A 474 28.48 -1.56 -29.14
CA LYS A 474 29.69 -2.07 -29.81
C LYS A 474 29.51 -2.44 -31.30
N ASP A 475 28.42 -2.00 -31.91
CA ASP A 475 28.24 -2.09 -33.36
C ASP A 475 29.10 -1.02 -34.07
N GLU A 476 29.32 -1.21 -35.37
CA GLU A 476 29.99 -0.20 -36.19
C GLU A 476 29.08 1.02 -36.38
N LEU A 477 29.61 2.22 -36.12
CA LEU A 477 28.87 3.48 -36.23
C LEU A 477 28.43 3.80 -37.68
N GLY A 478 29.10 3.21 -38.67
CA GLY A 478 29.07 3.65 -40.07
C GLY A 478 30.03 4.80 -40.34
N ASP A 479 29.94 5.42 -41.53
CA ASP A 479 30.69 6.63 -41.89
C ASP A 479 30.01 7.86 -41.29
N PRO A 480 30.56 8.48 -40.22
CA PRO A 480 29.87 9.56 -39.50
C PRO A 480 29.68 10.83 -40.34
N VAL A 481 30.44 10.99 -41.43
CA VAL A 481 30.33 12.14 -42.34
C VAL A 481 29.03 12.08 -43.15
N GLN A 482 28.41 10.89 -43.27
CA GLN A 482 27.10 10.71 -43.88
C GLN A 482 25.94 11.08 -42.94
N GLY A 483 26.25 11.46 -41.71
CA GLY A 483 25.26 11.88 -40.72
C GLY A 483 24.29 10.77 -40.34
N ALA A 484 23.01 11.12 -40.16
CA ALA A 484 21.97 10.17 -39.72
C ALA A 484 21.69 9.03 -40.72
N ASP A 485 22.14 9.17 -41.97
CA ASP A 485 22.02 8.15 -43.02
C ASP A 485 23.16 7.12 -43.00
N ALA A 486 24.17 7.31 -42.12
CA ALA A 486 25.22 6.33 -41.90
C ALA A 486 24.63 4.99 -41.46
N SER A 487 25.09 3.89 -42.05
CA SER A 487 24.47 2.56 -41.87
C SER A 487 24.26 2.15 -40.41
N GLY A 488 25.21 2.46 -39.52
CA GLY A 488 25.09 2.15 -38.08
C GLY A 488 24.09 3.03 -37.35
N LEU A 489 24.15 4.35 -37.54
CA LEU A 489 23.22 5.31 -36.94
C LEU A 489 21.78 5.14 -37.46
N ALA A 490 21.61 4.90 -38.76
CA ALA A 490 20.33 4.62 -39.38
C ALA A 490 19.73 3.30 -38.83
N TYR A 491 20.56 2.28 -38.62
CA TYR A 491 20.14 1.01 -38.02
C TYR A 491 19.68 1.18 -36.58
N LEU A 492 20.45 1.92 -35.75
CA LEU A 492 20.05 2.26 -34.38
C LEU A 492 18.71 2.99 -34.37
N ARG A 493 18.58 4.05 -35.18
CA ARG A 493 17.34 4.82 -35.29
C ARG A 493 16.15 3.93 -35.65
N SER A 494 16.28 3.14 -36.72
CA SER A 494 15.21 2.26 -37.17
C SER A 494 14.78 1.26 -36.10
N ASN A 495 15.72 0.70 -35.34
CA ASN A 495 15.40 -0.22 -34.25
C ASN A 495 14.64 0.46 -33.10
N LEU A 496 15.00 1.70 -32.75
CA LEU A 496 14.28 2.47 -31.74
C LEU A 496 12.86 2.83 -32.21
N GLU A 497 12.70 3.28 -33.45
CA GLU A 497 11.41 3.57 -34.08
C GLU A 497 10.53 2.32 -34.12
N ASN A 498 11.06 1.19 -34.57
CA ASN A 498 10.37 -0.10 -34.56
C ASN A 498 9.91 -0.52 -33.15
N ALA A 499 10.69 -0.19 -32.11
CA ALA A 499 10.31 -0.47 -30.73
C ALA A 499 9.09 0.36 -30.32
N LEU A 500 9.11 1.68 -30.56
CA LEU A 500 8.02 2.58 -30.18
C LEU A 500 6.76 2.37 -31.05
N ASP A 501 6.93 1.92 -32.28
CA ASP A 501 5.85 1.51 -33.18
C ASP A 501 4.97 0.41 -32.58
N THR A 502 5.53 -0.47 -31.73
CA THR A 502 4.74 -1.47 -31.02
C THR A 502 3.68 -0.85 -30.11
N MET A 503 4.00 0.30 -29.49
CA MET A 503 3.07 1.05 -28.62
C MET A 503 2.07 1.86 -29.43
N VAL A 504 2.46 2.40 -30.59
CA VAL A 504 1.55 3.13 -31.51
C VAL A 504 0.55 2.18 -32.17
N LYS A 505 0.99 0.96 -32.50
CA LYS A 505 0.17 -0.09 -33.16
C LYS A 505 -0.63 -0.94 -32.17
N ALA A 506 -0.37 -0.81 -30.86
CA ALA A 506 -1.10 -1.51 -29.81
C ALA A 506 -2.62 -1.26 -29.94
N LYS A 507 -3.42 -2.25 -29.51
CA LYS A 507 -4.89 -2.15 -29.48
C LYS A 507 -5.39 -2.45 -28.07
N PRO A 508 -5.84 -1.42 -27.32
CA PRO A 508 -5.87 0.00 -27.66
C PRO A 508 -4.47 0.64 -27.79
N LYS A 509 -4.37 1.75 -28.55
CA LYS A 509 -3.11 2.49 -28.74
C LYS A 509 -2.56 2.97 -27.41
N GLU A 510 -1.26 2.78 -27.19
CA GLU A 510 -0.56 3.23 -25.97
C GLU A 510 0.13 4.58 -26.18
N LEU A 511 0.58 4.85 -27.41
CA LEU A 511 1.06 6.16 -27.86
C LEU A 511 0.25 6.66 -29.06
N ALA A 512 0.07 7.97 -29.15
CA ALA A 512 -0.42 8.61 -30.37
C ALA A 512 0.69 8.68 -31.44
N GLY A 513 1.93 8.86 -31.02
CA GLY A 513 3.12 8.94 -31.88
C GLY A 513 4.39 9.17 -31.07
N TYR A 514 5.50 9.41 -31.77
CA TYR A 514 6.80 9.72 -31.18
C TYR A 514 7.68 10.47 -32.19
N ALA A 515 8.79 11.05 -31.73
CA ALA A 515 9.87 11.57 -32.57
C ALA A 515 11.22 11.12 -31.99
N ILE A 516 12.12 10.65 -32.85
CA ILE A 516 13.49 10.26 -32.51
C ILE A 516 14.45 11.09 -33.36
N GLU A 517 15.44 11.69 -32.70
CA GLU A 517 16.46 12.54 -33.31
C GLU A 517 17.85 12.15 -32.79
N ILE A 518 18.82 12.05 -33.70
CA ILE A 518 20.23 11.81 -33.37
C ILE A 518 21.00 13.05 -33.85
N PRO A 519 21.45 13.93 -32.94
CA PRO A 519 22.24 15.10 -33.31
C PRO A 519 23.49 14.72 -34.12
N LEU A 520 23.86 15.51 -35.13
CA LEU A 520 24.95 15.17 -36.06
C LEU A 520 26.34 15.49 -35.51
N ASP A 521 26.46 16.56 -34.72
CA ASP A 521 27.76 17.13 -34.29
C ASP A 521 28.25 16.56 -32.94
N GLN A 522 28.06 15.25 -32.72
CA GLN A 522 28.46 14.61 -31.48
C GLN A 522 29.87 14.03 -31.56
N ASP A 523 30.59 14.05 -30.44
CA ASP A 523 31.82 13.28 -30.29
C ASP A 523 31.49 11.81 -29.98
N PHE A 524 31.16 11.06 -31.03
CA PHE A 524 30.74 9.66 -30.92
C PHE A 524 31.81 8.73 -30.34
N VAL A 525 33.09 9.08 -30.48
CA VAL A 525 34.21 8.25 -30.05
C VAL A 525 34.42 8.36 -28.54
N ASN A 526 34.40 9.59 -28.00
CA ASN A 526 34.66 9.79 -26.57
C ASN A 526 33.38 9.74 -25.72
N ASN A 527 32.24 10.18 -26.28
CA ASN A 527 30.99 10.36 -25.52
C ASN A 527 29.87 9.39 -25.92
N GLY A 528 30.05 8.61 -26.99
CA GLY A 528 29.03 7.72 -27.53
C GLY A 528 27.93 8.46 -28.30
N VAL A 529 26.82 7.77 -28.58
CA VAL A 529 25.69 8.32 -29.34
C VAL A 529 24.58 8.76 -28.39
N ALA A 530 24.27 10.06 -28.38
CA ALA A 530 23.07 10.61 -27.77
C ALA A 530 21.89 10.55 -28.74
N VAL A 531 20.74 10.16 -28.21
CA VAL A 531 19.47 10.09 -28.94
C VAL A 531 18.44 10.88 -28.16
N GLU A 532 17.79 11.83 -28.82
CA GLU A 532 16.68 12.59 -28.27
C GLU A 532 15.37 11.92 -28.66
N THR A 533 14.47 11.74 -27.70
CA THR A 533 13.17 11.09 -27.93
C THR A 533 12.04 11.94 -27.35
N LYS A 534 10.99 12.16 -28.13
CA LYS A 534 9.72 12.76 -27.70
C LYS A 534 8.62 11.72 -27.81
N LEU A 535 7.91 11.46 -26.73
CA LEU A 535 6.77 10.53 -26.68
C LEU A 535 5.47 11.33 -26.70
N ILE A 536 4.53 10.96 -27.58
CA ILE A 536 3.24 11.63 -27.70
C ILE A 536 2.16 10.70 -27.13
N GLY A 537 1.74 10.98 -25.89
CA GLY A 537 0.79 10.17 -25.14
C GLY A 537 -0.66 10.29 -25.63
N ILE A 538 -1.52 9.40 -25.13
CA ILE A 538 -2.97 9.45 -25.34
C ILE A 538 -3.61 10.31 -24.25
N PRO A 539 -4.41 11.35 -24.58
CA PRO A 539 -5.06 12.16 -23.57
C PRO A 539 -6.17 11.40 -22.83
N ILE A 540 -6.35 11.68 -21.54
CA ILE A 540 -7.42 11.14 -20.69
C ILE A 540 -8.48 12.22 -20.46
N ILE A 541 -9.75 11.83 -20.55
CA ILE A 541 -10.88 12.71 -20.21
C ILE A 541 -11.02 12.71 -18.69
N ASP A 542 -10.72 13.84 -18.07
CA ASP A 542 -10.83 14.03 -16.62
C ASP A 542 -12.16 14.67 -16.21
N LYS A 543 -12.69 15.58 -17.05
CA LYS A 543 -13.93 16.32 -16.78
C LYS A 543 -14.84 16.39 -18.02
N ILE A 544 -16.14 16.22 -17.82
CA ILE A 544 -17.18 16.39 -18.84
C ILE A 544 -18.16 17.45 -18.34
N ASN A 545 -18.32 18.53 -19.11
CA ASN A 545 -19.33 19.56 -18.84
C ASN A 545 -20.49 19.43 -19.83
N LEU A 546 -21.71 19.28 -19.33
CA LEU A 546 -22.94 19.21 -20.14
C LEU A 546 -23.72 20.51 -19.98
N TYR A 547 -23.95 21.21 -21.10
CA TYR A 547 -24.72 22.45 -21.14
C TYR A 547 -26.05 22.20 -21.84
N SER A 548 -27.11 21.95 -21.07
CA SER A 548 -28.45 21.74 -21.59
C SER A 548 -29.27 23.04 -21.52
N SER A 549 -29.93 23.40 -22.64
CA SER A 549 -30.89 24.50 -22.70
C SER A 549 -32.27 23.97 -23.10
N TYR A 550 -33.32 24.53 -22.51
CA TYR A 550 -34.69 24.27 -22.92
C TYR A 550 -35.17 25.41 -23.82
N ILE A 551 -35.71 25.06 -24.99
CA ILE A 551 -36.18 26.01 -25.98
C ILE A 551 -37.61 25.63 -26.37
N TYR A 552 -38.51 26.61 -26.40
CA TYR A 552 -39.87 26.38 -26.87
C TYR A 552 -39.91 26.16 -28.38
N ALA A 553 -40.69 25.17 -28.79
CA ALA A 553 -41.02 24.92 -30.19
C ALA A 553 -41.58 26.20 -30.85
N GLY A 554 -41.08 26.56 -32.02
CA GLY A 554 -41.53 27.76 -32.75
C GLY A 554 -40.82 29.06 -32.37
N SER A 555 -39.95 29.06 -31.36
CA SER A 555 -39.21 30.26 -30.97
C SER A 555 -38.07 30.59 -31.94
N LYS A 556 -37.57 31.84 -31.89
CA LYS A 556 -36.41 32.29 -32.68
C LYS A 556 -35.12 31.49 -32.44
N PHE A 557 -35.08 30.69 -31.38
CA PHE A 557 -33.95 29.84 -31.02
C PHE A 557 -34.21 28.36 -31.29
N ASP A 558 -35.39 28.00 -31.83
CA ASP A 558 -35.71 26.62 -32.21
C ASP A 558 -34.82 26.22 -33.41
N PRO A 559 -33.85 25.31 -33.25
CA PRO A 559 -32.90 24.97 -34.29
C PRO A 559 -33.57 24.30 -35.50
N ARG A 560 -34.79 23.77 -35.33
CA ARG A 560 -35.57 23.18 -36.44
C ARG A 560 -36.11 24.23 -37.41
N LEU A 561 -36.14 25.50 -36.99
CA LEU A 561 -36.53 26.63 -37.82
C LEU A 561 -35.34 27.30 -38.52
N GLN A 562 -34.11 26.91 -38.18
CA GLN A 562 -32.89 27.34 -38.86
C GLN A 562 -32.64 26.39 -40.04
N GLY A 563 -33.45 26.55 -41.09
CA GLY A 563 -33.25 25.93 -42.40
C GLY A 563 -32.34 26.76 -43.29
#